data_AF-A0A7Y2FD47-F1
#
_entry.id   AF-A0A7Y2FD47-F1
#
_cell.length_a   1.000
_cell.length_b   1.000
_cell.length_c   1.000
_cell.angle_alpha   90.00
_cell.angle_beta   90.00
_cell.angle_gamma   90.00
#
_symmetry.space_group_name_H-M   'P 1'
#
loop_
_entity.id
_entity.type
_entity.pdbx_description
1 polymer ?
#
loop_
_entity_poly.entity_id
_entity_poly.type
_entity_poly.pdbx_seq_one_letter_code
_entity_poly.pdbx_strand_id
1 'polypeptide(L)' 'MKPFFLAILVIGFVFTTSFNTTFTDVYICKGPYSKKYHYDKDCRGLSNCSTSIYKVTLSDAKQMGRTLCGHED' A
#
# COMPACT_ATOMS: atom_id res chain seq x y z
N MET A 1 23.67 2.18 -44.59
CA MET A 1 24.23 2.55 -43.26
C MET A 1 23.30 3.39 -42.39
N LYS A 2 22.33 4.14 -42.94
CA LYS A 2 21.33 4.91 -42.17
C LYS A 2 20.30 4.12 -41.32
N PRO A 3 19.85 2.90 -41.68
CA PRO A 3 18.80 2.22 -40.88
C PRO A 3 19.36 1.56 -39.61
N PHE A 4 20.66 1.30 -39.57
CA PHE A 4 21.33 0.66 -38.43
C PHE A 4 21.51 1.64 -37.25
N PHE A 5 21.72 2.92 -37.54
CA PHE A 5 21.81 3.98 -36.53
C PHE A 5 20.47 4.30 -35.87
N LEU A 6 19.35 4.19 -36.60
CA LEU A 6 18.02 4.39 -36.05
C LEU A 6 17.61 3.25 -35.09
N ALA A 7 18.02 2.01 -35.37
CA ALA A 7 17.73 0.86 -34.52
C ALA A 7 18.39 0.96 -33.13
N ILE A 8 19.62 1.50 -33.05
CA ILE A 8 20.37 1.64 -31.80
C ILE A 8 19.72 2.66 -30.84
N LEU A 9 19.06 3.69 -31.38
CA LEU A 9 18.44 4.76 -30.59
C LEU A 9 17.15 4.28 -29.89
N VAL A 10 16.43 3.32 -30.47
CA VAL A 10 15.21 2.74 -29.89
C VAL A 10 15.52 1.72 -28.79
N ILE A 11 16.66 1.02 -28.88
CA ILE A 11 17.08 -0.01 -27.90
C ILE A 11 17.56 0.63 -26.57
N GLY A 12 18.12 1.84 -26.62
CA GLY A 12 18.56 2.57 -25.42
C GLY A 12 17.43 3.15 -24.56
N PHE A 13 16.22 3.32 -25.12
CA PHE A 13 15.10 3.99 -24.43
C PHE A 13 14.28 3.05 -23.52
N VAL A 14 14.46 1.72 -23.65
CA VAL A 14 13.62 0.73 -22.95
C VAL A 14 14.06 0.48 -21.49
N PHE A 15 15.25 0.93 -21.09
CA PHE A 15 15.88 0.53 -19.82
C PHE A 15 15.72 1.50 -18.63
N THR A 16 15.02 2.63 -18.75
CA THR A 16 15.04 3.67 -17.69
C THR A 16 13.80 3.72 -16.79
N THR A 17 12.84 2.80 -16.90
CA THR A 17 11.68 2.81 -16.00
C THR A 17 12.00 2.14 -14.66
N SER A 18 12.34 2.95 -13.65
CA SER A 18 12.42 2.51 -12.26
C SER A 18 11.01 2.43 -11.68
N PHE A 19 10.49 1.21 -11.49
CA PHE A 19 9.24 0.99 -10.76
C PHE A 19 9.49 1.16 -9.25
N ASN A 20 9.03 2.27 -8.66
CA ASN A 20 9.06 2.47 -7.21
C ASN A 20 7.71 2.01 -6.61
N THR A 21 7.65 0.78 -6.12
CA THR A 21 6.47 0.31 -5.38
C THR A 21 6.55 0.81 -3.94
N THR A 22 5.89 1.92 -3.64
CA THR A 22 5.75 2.40 -2.26
C THR A 22 4.62 1.63 -1.57
N PHE A 23 4.97 0.71 -0.68
CA PHE A 23 3.99 0.07 0.19
C PHE A 23 3.69 1.01 1.37
N THR A 24 2.45 1.50 1.42
CA THR A 24 1.97 2.22 2.62
C THR A 24 1.59 1.19 3.66
N ASP A 25 2.25 1.20 4.81
CA ASP A 25 1.85 0.39 5.93
C ASP A 25 0.68 1.03 6.69
N VAL A 26 -0.23 0.21 7.19
CA VAL A 26 -1.38 0.58 8.02
C VAL A 26 -1.56 -0.40 9.16
N TYR A 27 -2.37 -0.03 10.14
CA TYR A 27 -2.69 -0.81 11.32
C TYR A 27 -4.12 -1.35 11.24
N ILE A 28 -4.33 -2.60 11.67
CA ILE A 28 -5.64 -3.24 11.73
C ILE A 28 -5.83 -3.95 13.06
N CYS A 29 -7.08 -4.07 13.48
CA CYS A 29 -7.52 -5.02 14.50
C CYS A 29 -8.05 -6.30 13.82
N LYS A 30 -7.79 -7.48 14.39
CA LYS A 30 -8.29 -8.77 13.86
C LYS A 30 -9.48 -9.33 14.63
N GLY A 31 -10.08 -8.54 15.53
CA GLY A 31 -11.34 -8.90 16.18
C GLY A 31 -12.48 -9.13 15.17
N PRO A 32 -13.51 -9.91 15.54
CA PRO A 32 -14.57 -10.38 14.65
C PRO A 32 -15.38 -9.26 13.98
N TYR A 33 -15.44 -8.08 14.63
CA TYR A 33 -16.18 -6.92 14.13
C TYR A 33 -15.30 -5.85 13.48
N SER A 34 -13.99 -6.08 13.38
CA SER A 34 -13.10 -5.08 12.79
C SER A 34 -13.28 -5.03 11.27
N LYS A 35 -13.67 -3.86 10.78
CA LYS A 35 -13.89 -3.58 9.35
C LYS A 35 -13.01 -2.44 8.83
N LYS A 36 -12.15 -1.89 9.69
CA LYS A 36 -11.39 -0.67 9.43
C LYS A 36 -9.89 -0.91 9.44
N TYR A 37 -9.16 -0.09 8.69
CA TYR A 37 -7.71 0.09 8.81
C TYR A 37 -7.40 1.52 9.24
N HIS A 38 -6.22 1.70 9.80
CA HIS A 38 -5.77 2.92 10.48
C HIS A 38 -4.38 3.31 10.03
N TYR A 39 -4.12 4.60 9.80
CA TYR A 39 -2.76 5.09 9.51
C TYR A 39 -1.96 5.28 10.80
N ASP A 40 -2.63 5.64 11.89
CA ASP A 40 -2.03 5.73 13.23
C ASP A 40 -2.31 4.47 14.05
N LYS A 41 -1.27 3.96 14.72
CA LYS A 41 -1.38 2.85 15.68
C LYS A 41 -2.14 3.26 16.94
N ASP A 42 -2.15 4.55 17.26
CA ASP A 42 -2.80 5.11 18.45
C ASP A 42 -4.17 5.74 18.14
N CYS A 43 -4.70 5.50 16.92
CA CYS A 43 -6.02 5.98 16.50
C CYS A 43 -7.10 5.61 17.55
N ARG A 44 -7.96 6.57 17.89
CA ARG A 44 -9.07 6.37 18.84
C ARG A 44 -9.99 5.20 18.43
N GLY A 45 -10.09 4.90 17.14
CA GLY A 45 -10.83 3.76 16.60
C GLY A 45 -10.26 2.39 16.98
N LEU A 46 -9.00 2.32 17.44
CA LEU A 46 -8.34 1.11 17.93
C LEU A 46 -8.51 0.89 19.44
N SER A 47 -9.08 1.85 20.18
CA SER A 47 -9.23 1.80 21.65
C SER A 47 -9.97 0.57 22.18
N ASN A 48 -10.93 0.04 21.39
CA ASN A 48 -11.71 -1.14 21.72
C ASN A 48 -11.25 -2.40 20.98
N CYS A 49 -10.03 -2.43 20.43
CA CYS A 49 -9.53 -3.62 19.76
C CYS A 49 -9.43 -4.78 20.77
N SER A 50 -10.18 -5.86 20.52
CA SER A 50 -10.23 -7.05 21.39
C SER A 50 -9.03 -8.00 21.20
N THR A 51 -8.07 -7.63 20.35
CA THR A 51 -6.89 -8.41 19.99
C THR A 51 -5.66 -7.49 19.99
N SER A 52 -4.52 -8.00 19.52
CA SER A 52 -3.39 -7.13 19.18
C SER A 52 -3.73 -6.22 17.98
N ILE A 53 -2.98 -5.12 17.87
CA ILE A 53 -2.93 -4.28 16.67
C ILE A 53 -1.87 -4.86 15.74
N TYR A 54 -2.21 -5.07 14.47
CA TYR A 54 -1.34 -5.67 13.48
C TYR A 54 -0.99 -4.65 12.41
N LYS A 55 0.31 -4.55 12.08
CA LYS A 55 0.80 -3.77 10.94
C LYS A 55 0.71 -4.61 9.67
N VAL A 56 0.08 -4.08 8.63
CA VAL A 56 -0.11 -4.73 7.32
C VAL A 56 0.06 -3.69 6.21
N THR A 57 0.19 -4.12 4.95
CA THR A 57 0.18 -3.16 3.85
C THR A 57 -1.25 -2.65 3.58
N LEU A 58 -1.36 -1.43 3.05
CA LEU A 58 -2.64 -0.84 2.63
C LEU A 58 -3.34 -1.71 1.57
N SER A 59 -2.57 -2.33 0.68
CA SER A 59 -3.10 -3.30 -0.30
C SER A 59 -3.73 -4.51 0.38
N ASP A 60 -3.05 -5.10 1.37
CA ASP A 60 -3.59 -6.26 2.09
C ASP A 60 -4.85 -5.87 2.86
N ALA A 61 -4.84 -4.70 3.52
CA ALA A 61 -6.02 -4.19 4.23
C ALA A 61 -7.23 -4.05 3.31
N LYS A 62 -7.03 -3.48 2.11
CA LYS A 62 -8.08 -3.36 1.08
C LYS A 62 -8.53 -4.72 0.55
N GLN A 63 -7.60 -5.65 0.32
CA GLN A 63 -7.90 -7.01 -0.12
C GLN A 63 -8.73 -7.79 0.93
N MET A 64 -8.47 -7.55 2.21
CA MET A 64 -9.28 -8.05 3.33
C MET A 64 -10.65 -7.35 3.48
N GLY A 65 -11.01 -6.45 2.56
CA GLY A 65 -12.27 -5.71 2.59
C GLY A 65 -12.34 -4.63 3.68
N ARG A 66 -11.19 -4.20 4.22
CA ARG A 66 -11.15 -3.14 5.23
C ARG A 66 -11.26 -1.77 4.57
N THR A 67 -11.92 -0.84 5.25
CA THR A 67 -12.08 0.56 4.82
C THR A 67 -11.38 1.52 5.78
N LEU A 68 -11.12 2.76 5.38
CA LEU A 68 -10.48 3.74 6.26
C LEU A 68 -11.36 4.03 7.49
N CYS A 69 -10.75 4.19 8.66
CA CYS A 69 -11.42 4.70 9.85
C CYS A 69 -11.81 6.18 9.66
N GLY A 70 -12.98 6.59 10.15
CA GLY A 70 -13.44 7.99 10.03
C GLY A 70 -12.85 8.96 11.06
N HIS A 71 -11.96 8.48 11.93
CA HIS A 71 -11.39 9.24 13.06
C HIS A 71 -9.86 9.21 13.04
N GLU A 72 -9.28 9.25 11.84
CA GLU A 72 -7.84 9.36 11.60
C GLU A 72 -7.43 10.85 11.65
N ASP A 73 -7.63 11.46 12.82
CA ASP A 73 -7.21 12.85 13.12
C ASP A 73 -5.75 12.89 13.62
#